data_AF-W1QCH2-F1
#
_entry.id   AF-W1QCH2-F1
#
_cell.length_a   1.000
_cell.length_b   1.000
_cell.length_c   1.000
_cell.angle_alpha   90.00
_cell.angle_beta   90.00
_cell.angle_gamma   90.00
#
_symmetry.space_group_name_H-M   'P 1'
#
loop_
_entity.id
_entity.type
_entity.pdbx_description
1 polymer ?
#
loop_
_entity_poly.entity_id
_entity_poly.type
_entity_poly.pdbx_seq_one_letter_code
_entity_poly.pdbx_strand_id
1 'polypeptide(L)'
;MSTGLSGLSRASGSPENLSTPGFKAALKTESDTNTPVFAAMDHSSSLKKEIDEYEQLNNEARALEELRNMDLLPLLLDLIENLKAGKISPKDFDNATGRIKTRLNKFRSLLNQIEGLDESTESRIQKMEEMKKRIGAKQELLKRFSEEIEAKFGTGRPIAGDKMEIDE
;
A
#
# COMPACT_ATOMS: atom_id res chain seq x y z
N MET A 1 -33.35 -63.20 -17.66
CA MET A 1 -34.63 -62.49 -17.46
C MET A 1 -34.27 -61.18 -16.77
N SER A 2 -34.24 -60.03 -17.47
CA SER A 2 -35.39 -59.10 -17.69
C SER A 2 -36.04 -58.71 -16.36
N THR A 3 -36.24 -57.46 -15.95
CA THR A 3 -36.17 -56.10 -16.55
C THR A 3 -36.25 -55.09 -15.40
N GLY A 4 -35.96 -53.80 -15.63
CA GLY A 4 -36.38 -52.74 -14.69
C GLY A 4 -35.73 -51.38 -14.88
N LEU A 5 -35.90 -50.77 -16.07
CA LEU A 5 -35.76 -49.34 -16.32
C LEU A 5 -36.95 -48.57 -15.75
N SER A 6 -36.72 -47.42 -15.13
CA SER A 6 -37.59 -46.22 -15.03
C SER A 6 -36.75 -45.16 -14.31
N GLY A 7 -36.39 -43.98 -14.82
CA GLY A 7 -37.12 -43.08 -15.71
C GLY A 7 -37.70 -41.95 -14.87
N LEU A 8 -37.12 -40.75 -14.92
CA LEU A 8 -37.83 -39.47 -15.12
C LEU A 8 -36.86 -38.28 -15.26
N SER A 9 -37.21 -37.40 -16.18
CA SER A 9 -36.46 -36.26 -16.70
C SER A 9 -37.12 -34.92 -16.32
N ARG A 10 -36.40 -33.81 -16.61
CA ARG A 10 -36.82 -32.39 -16.70
C ARG A 10 -37.03 -31.65 -15.36
N ALA A 11 -36.77 -30.35 -15.20
CA ALA A 11 -36.69 -29.19 -16.11
C ALA A 11 -35.76 -28.11 -15.49
N SER A 12 -34.82 -27.50 -16.23
CA SER A 12 -34.84 -26.09 -16.73
C SER A 12 -35.57 -25.04 -15.88
N GLY A 13 -34.85 -24.01 -15.40
CA GLY A 13 -35.46 -22.76 -14.93
C GLY A 13 -34.46 -21.75 -14.32
N SER A 14 -34.01 -20.79 -15.13
CA SER A 14 -33.50 -19.46 -14.73
C SER A 14 -34.13 -18.43 -15.69
N PRO A 15 -34.16 -17.12 -15.40
CA PRO A 15 -34.32 -16.40 -14.12
C PRO A 15 -35.55 -15.45 -14.18
N GLU A 16 -36.15 -15.10 -13.03
CA GLU A 16 -37.22 -14.10 -12.99
C GLU A 16 -36.67 -12.67 -12.88
N ASN A 17 -36.95 -11.89 -13.94
CA ASN A 17 -36.96 -10.43 -13.96
C ASN A 17 -38.12 -9.92 -13.10
N LEU A 18 -37.86 -8.99 -12.18
CA LEU A 18 -38.89 -8.17 -11.55
C LEU A 18 -38.74 -6.71 -12.00
N SER A 19 -39.83 -6.21 -12.55
CA SER A 19 -40.00 -4.92 -13.22
C SER A 19 -40.96 -4.02 -12.42
N THR A 20 -40.60 -2.73 -12.37
CA THR A 20 -41.41 -1.49 -12.16
C THR A 20 -42.16 -1.25 -10.84
N PRO A 21 -42.60 0.00 -10.50
CA PRO A 21 -42.60 1.29 -11.24
C PRO A 21 -41.81 2.42 -10.52
N GLY A 22 -41.33 3.51 -11.14
CA GLY A 22 -42.05 4.55 -11.88
C GLY A 22 -42.20 5.82 -11.03
N PHE A 23 -41.19 6.70 -11.02
CA PHE A 23 -41.30 8.09 -10.55
C PHE A 23 -40.73 9.03 -11.60
N LYS A 24 -41.61 9.70 -12.34
CA LYS A 24 -41.29 10.86 -13.17
C LYS A 24 -41.55 12.11 -12.33
N ALA A 25 -40.50 12.84 -11.97
CA ALA A 25 -40.60 14.22 -11.55
C ALA A 25 -39.72 15.05 -12.49
N ALA A 26 -40.35 15.65 -13.49
CA ALA A 26 -39.75 16.70 -14.30
C ALA A 26 -39.80 17.99 -13.48
N LEU A 27 -38.64 18.53 -13.11
CA LEU A 27 -38.53 19.92 -12.68
C LEU A 27 -37.58 20.62 -13.64
N LYS A 28 -38.21 21.42 -14.51
CA LYS A 28 -37.57 22.32 -15.45
C LYS A 28 -37.39 23.65 -14.73
N THR A 29 -36.15 24.04 -14.44
CA THR A 29 -35.80 25.41 -14.06
C THR A 29 -34.60 25.84 -14.90
N GLU A 30 -34.90 26.56 -15.97
CA GLU A 30 -33.96 27.44 -16.65
C GLU A 30 -33.81 28.71 -15.80
N SER A 31 -32.58 29.08 -15.45
CA SER A 31 -32.12 30.48 -15.46
C SER A 31 -30.69 30.59 -14.92
N ASP A 32 -29.88 31.28 -15.69
CA ASP A 32 -28.48 31.63 -15.50
C ASP A 32 -28.13 32.21 -14.12
N THR A 33 -27.04 31.70 -13.53
CA THR A 33 -26.04 32.55 -12.86
C THR A 33 -24.67 31.88 -12.95
N ASN A 34 -23.75 32.55 -13.65
CA ASN A 34 -22.30 32.36 -13.59
C ASN A 34 -21.86 32.05 -12.16
N THR A 35 -21.56 30.79 -11.89
CA THR A 35 -20.82 30.38 -10.71
C THR A 35 -19.40 30.11 -11.20
N PRO A 36 -18.36 30.78 -10.67
CA PRO A 36 -17.00 30.38 -10.98
C PRO A 36 -16.87 28.93 -10.53
N VAL A 37 -16.66 28.04 -11.49
CA VAL A 37 -16.19 26.68 -11.26
C VAL A 37 -14.83 26.86 -10.59
N PHE A 38 -14.83 26.97 -9.26
CA PHE A 38 -13.65 26.66 -8.47
C PHE A 38 -13.32 25.24 -8.87
N ALA A 39 -12.26 25.10 -9.68
CA ALA A 39 -11.60 23.84 -9.88
C ALA A 39 -11.42 23.24 -8.49
N ALA A 40 -12.20 22.21 -8.19
CA ALA A 40 -12.00 21.36 -7.04
C ALA A 40 -10.63 20.72 -7.27
N MET A 41 -9.64 21.45 -6.77
CA MET A 41 -8.23 21.19 -6.86
C MET A 41 -8.02 19.81 -6.23
N ASP A 42 -7.45 18.90 -7.03
CA ASP A 42 -7.26 17.47 -6.78
C ASP A 42 -6.26 17.19 -5.63
N HIS A 43 -6.41 17.88 -4.50
CA HIS A 43 -5.58 17.72 -3.31
C HIS A 43 -5.93 16.46 -2.53
N SER A 44 -7.15 15.94 -2.67
CA SER A 44 -7.57 14.73 -1.97
C SER A 44 -6.85 13.48 -2.49
N SER A 45 -6.45 13.43 -3.76
CA SER A 45 -5.71 12.30 -4.31
C SER A 45 -4.22 12.35 -3.96
N SER A 46 -3.64 13.56 -3.91
CA SER A 46 -2.24 13.76 -3.48
C SER A 46 -2.04 13.40 -2.01
N LEU A 47 -2.94 13.85 -1.13
CA LEU A 47 -2.88 13.53 0.31
C LEU A 47 -3.09 12.05 0.60
N LYS A 48 -3.97 11.37 -0.16
CA LYS A 48 -4.13 9.91 -0.03
C LYS A 48 -2.83 9.16 -0.35
N LYS A 49 -2.15 9.53 -1.43
CA LYS A 49 -0.87 8.90 -1.80
C LYS A 49 0.20 9.08 -0.72
N GLU A 50 0.30 10.26 -0.12
CA GLU A 50 1.25 10.52 0.96
C GLU A 50 0.95 9.70 2.23
N ILE A 51 -0.33 9.51 2.56
CA ILE A 51 -0.75 8.67 3.70
C ILE A 51 -0.45 7.19 3.42
N ASP A 52 -0.78 6.71 2.22
CA ASP A 52 -0.53 5.33 1.80
C ASP A 52 0.99 5.02 1.83
N GLU A 53 1.82 5.95 1.37
CA GLU A 53 3.29 5.83 1.39
C GLU A 53 3.86 5.81 2.82
N TYR A 54 3.31 6.62 3.73
CA TYR A 54 3.71 6.61 5.14
C TYR A 54 3.32 5.30 5.85
N GLU A 55 2.12 4.79 5.58
CA GLU A 55 1.68 3.49 6.11
C GLU A 55 2.56 2.35 5.58
N GLN A 56 2.95 2.41 4.31
CA GLN A 56 3.84 1.44 3.69
C GLN A 56 5.22 1.43 4.36
N LEU A 57 5.85 2.60 4.53
CA LEU A 57 7.14 2.72 5.23
C LEU A 57 7.09 2.20 6.68
N ASN A 58 5.99 2.45 7.39
CA ASN A 58 5.80 1.97 8.75
C ASN A 58 5.64 0.43 8.80
N ASN A 59 4.95 -0.14 7.81
CA ASN A 59 4.81 -1.59 7.67
C ASN A 59 6.16 -2.24 7.34
N GLU A 60 6.98 -1.63 6.48
CA GLU A 60 8.34 -2.10 6.18
C GLU A 60 9.24 -2.06 7.41
N ALA A 61 9.20 -0.97 8.18
CA ALA A 61 9.99 -0.84 9.40
C ALA A 61 9.65 -1.95 10.41
N ARG A 62 8.36 -2.26 10.57
CA ARG A 62 7.90 -3.40 11.39
C ARG A 62 8.37 -4.74 10.84
N ALA A 63 8.29 -4.94 9.53
CA ALA A 63 8.73 -6.18 8.89
C ALA A 63 10.23 -6.42 9.09
N LEU A 64 11.06 -5.36 9.00
CA LEU A 64 12.50 -5.41 9.27
C LEU A 64 12.80 -5.75 10.74
N GLU A 65 12.06 -5.15 11.67
CA GLU A 65 12.20 -5.45 13.10
C GLU A 65 11.83 -6.91 13.41
N GLU A 66 10.72 -7.40 12.84
CA GLU A 66 10.34 -8.81 12.96
C GLU A 66 11.40 -9.74 12.36
N LEU A 67 11.96 -9.39 11.19
CA LEU A 67 13.00 -10.17 10.53
C LEU A 67 14.25 -10.31 11.40
N ARG A 68 14.65 -9.20 12.04
CA ARG A 68 15.81 -9.14 12.94
C ARG A 68 15.61 -10.03 14.17
N ASN A 69 14.38 -10.13 14.67
CA ASN A 69 14.05 -10.88 15.88
C ASN A 69 13.79 -12.37 15.62
N MET A 70 13.73 -12.81 14.36
CA MET A 70 13.48 -14.21 14.01
C MET A 70 14.79 -15.00 13.90
N ASP A 71 15.21 -15.66 14.97
CA ASP A 71 16.38 -16.54 14.91
C ASP A 71 16.04 -17.96 14.44
N LEU A 72 16.68 -18.42 13.35
CA LEU A 72 16.54 -19.81 12.87
C LEU A 72 17.60 -20.75 13.45
N LEU A 73 18.76 -20.22 13.82
CA LEU A 73 19.92 -21.00 14.27
C LEU A 73 19.65 -21.85 15.52
N PRO A 74 18.99 -21.34 16.59
CA PRO A 74 18.71 -22.15 17.77
C PRO A 74 17.84 -23.37 17.44
N LEU A 75 16.84 -23.21 16.57
CA LEU A 75 15.96 -24.31 16.13
C LEU A 75 16.71 -25.37 15.34
N LEU A 76 17.65 -24.95 14.48
CA LEU A 76 18.50 -25.87 13.73
C LEU A 76 19.43 -26.64 14.66
N LEU A 77 20.03 -25.96 15.64
CA LEU A 77 20.92 -26.58 16.61
C LEU A 77 20.16 -27.62 17.46
N ASP A 78 19.01 -27.25 18.01
CA ASP A 78 18.14 -28.16 18.77
C ASP A 78 17.76 -29.40 17.95
N LEU A 79 17.43 -29.21 16.67
CA LEU A 79 17.07 -30.31 15.77
C LEU A 79 18.25 -31.26 15.56
N ILE A 80 19.45 -30.73 15.30
CA ILE A 80 20.67 -31.52 15.10
C ILE A 80 21.05 -32.25 16.38
N GLU A 81 20.99 -31.60 17.53
CA GLU A 81 21.30 -32.22 18.82
C GLU A 81 20.32 -33.35 19.17
N ASN A 82 19.02 -33.13 18.94
CA ASN A 82 18.00 -34.16 19.16
C ASN A 82 18.15 -35.35 18.20
N LEU A 83 18.60 -35.12 16.97
CA LEU A 83 18.95 -36.20 16.03
C LEU A 83 20.19 -36.97 16.51
N LYS A 84 21.25 -36.26 16.91
CA LYS A 84 22.50 -36.88 17.42
C LYS A 84 22.26 -37.67 18.72
N ALA A 85 21.37 -37.19 19.58
CA ALA A 85 20.98 -37.86 20.82
C ALA A 85 20.02 -39.05 20.59
N GLY A 86 19.59 -39.30 19.34
CA GLY A 86 18.64 -40.37 19.02
C GLY A 86 17.21 -40.11 19.50
N LYS A 87 16.90 -38.88 19.96
CA LYS A 87 15.56 -38.48 20.39
C LYS A 87 14.59 -38.35 19.21
N ILE A 88 15.13 -38.08 18.02
CA ILE A 88 14.39 -38.02 16.77
C ILE A 88 14.93 -39.11 15.85
N SER A 89 14.04 -39.97 15.36
CA SER A 89 14.38 -40.93 14.31
C SER A 89 14.65 -40.18 13.00
N PRO A 90 15.58 -40.64 12.15
CA PRO A 90 15.75 -40.08 10.80
C PRO A 90 14.46 -40.04 9.98
N LYS A 91 13.52 -40.97 10.24
CA LYS A 91 12.19 -40.98 9.59
C LYS A 91 11.29 -39.84 10.05
N ASP A 92 11.46 -39.36 11.27
CA ASP A 92 10.66 -38.30 11.88
C ASP A 92 11.32 -36.92 11.76
N PHE A 93 12.53 -36.86 11.20
CA PHE A 93 13.28 -35.62 10.99
C PHE A 93 12.47 -34.60 10.18
N ASP A 94 11.76 -35.06 9.15
CA ASP A 94 10.99 -34.19 8.26
C ASP A 94 9.77 -33.58 8.96
N ASN A 95 9.20 -34.28 9.94
CA ASN A 95 8.16 -33.75 10.83
C ASN A 95 8.74 -32.74 11.82
N ALA A 96 9.93 -33.03 12.37
CA ALA A 96 10.61 -32.15 13.32
C ALA A 96 11.07 -30.83 12.67
N THR A 97 11.36 -30.82 11.36
CA THR A 97 11.68 -29.58 10.60
C THR A 97 10.45 -28.70 10.33
N GLY A 98 9.22 -29.13 10.64
CA GLY A 98 8.00 -28.36 10.37
C GLY A 98 8.04 -26.93 10.93
N ARG A 99 8.54 -26.76 12.16
CA ARG A 99 8.69 -25.43 12.79
C ARG A 99 9.66 -24.52 12.03
N ILE A 100 10.73 -25.09 11.49
CA ILE A 100 11.73 -24.37 10.67
C ILE A 100 11.09 -23.93 9.35
N LYS A 101 10.34 -24.84 8.70
CA LYS A 101 9.60 -24.55 7.46
C LYS A 101 8.59 -23.41 7.67
N THR A 102 7.83 -23.42 8.77
CA THR A 102 6.90 -22.34 9.11
C THR A 102 7.62 -21.00 9.30
N ARG A 103 8.75 -20.97 10.03
CA ARG A 103 9.54 -19.73 10.20
C ARG A 103 10.11 -19.23 8.88
N LEU A 104 10.61 -20.12 8.02
CA LEU A 104 11.11 -19.76 6.69
C LEU A 104 10.01 -19.17 5.79
N ASN A 105 8.79 -19.71 5.87
CA ASN A 105 7.65 -19.16 5.13
C ASN A 105 7.27 -17.77 5.64
N LYS A 106 7.30 -17.55 6.96
CA LYS A 106 7.10 -16.21 7.54
C LYS A 106 8.22 -15.24 7.12
N PHE A 107 9.48 -15.67 7.11
CA PHE A 107 10.61 -14.89 6.58
C PHE A 107 10.35 -14.43 5.14
N ARG A 108 9.96 -15.35 4.25
CA ARG A 108 9.63 -15.02 2.86
C ARG A 108 8.48 -14.02 2.77
N SER A 109 7.44 -14.20 3.59
CA SER A 109 6.31 -13.27 3.64
C SER A 109 6.73 -11.86 4.06
N LEU A 110 7.60 -11.73 5.08
CA LEU A 110 8.10 -10.44 5.55
C LEU A 110 9.04 -9.79 4.52
N LEU A 111 9.89 -10.57 3.86
CA LEU A 111 10.73 -10.07 2.77
C LEU A 111 9.89 -9.51 1.61
N ASN A 112 8.80 -10.18 1.25
CA ASN A 112 7.90 -9.70 0.20
C ASN A 112 7.14 -8.41 0.56
N GLN A 113 7.12 -8.01 1.84
CA GLN A 113 6.52 -6.75 2.28
C GLN A 113 7.47 -5.56 2.18
N ILE A 114 8.77 -5.81 1.98
CA ILE A 114 9.79 -4.77 1.89
C ILE A 114 9.96 -4.42 0.41
N GLU A 115 9.54 -3.22 0.02
CA GLU A 115 9.72 -2.73 -1.34
C GLU A 115 11.20 -2.49 -1.64
N GLY A 116 11.62 -2.79 -2.87
CA GLY A 116 12.95 -2.47 -3.34
C GLY A 116 14.06 -3.43 -2.91
N LEU A 117 13.74 -4.62 -2.36
CA LEU A 117 14.71 -5.70 -2.14
C LEU A 117 15.21 -6.34 -3.44
N ASP A 118 14.37 -6.34 -4.48
CA ASP A 118 14.67 -6.82 -5.83
C ASP A 118 15.24 -5.72 -6.74
N GLU A 119 15.23 -4.47 -6.29
CA GLU A 119 15.79 -3.34 -7.00
C GLU A 119 17.33 -3.35 -6.94
N SER A 120 17.96 -3.17 -8.11
CA SER A 120 19.40 -2.93 -8.15
C SER A 120 19.76 -1.58 -7.53
N THR A 121 20.94 -1.49 -6.94
CA THR A 121 21.48 -0.23 -6.41
C THR A 121 21.49 0.88 -7.46
N GLU A 122 21.79 0.54 -8.71
CA GLU A 122 21.79 1.49 -9.83
C GLU A 122 20.39 2.03 -10.13
N SER A 123 19.37 1.18 -10.16
CA SER A 123 17.96 1.58 -10.31
C SER A 123 17.55 2.54 -9.18
N ARG A 124 17.95 2.24 -7.95
CA ARG A 124 17.67 3.09 -6.78
C ARG A 124 18.32 4.48 -6.89
N ILE A 125 19.56 4.53 -7.35
CA ILE A 125 20.27 5.81 -7.60
C ILE A 125 19.56 6.62 -8.68
N GLN A 126 19.14 5.99 -9.78
CA GLN A 126 18.41 6.66 -10.86
C GLN A 126 17.06 7.25 -10.36
N LYS A 127 16.27 6.48 -9.61
CA LYS A 127 15.04 6.98 -8.97
C LYS A 127 15.32 8.19 -8.08
N MET A 128 16.40 8.14 -7.29
CA MET A 128 16.79 9.24 -6.40
C MET A 128 17.12 10.52 -7.17
N GLU A 129 17.89 10.41 -8.26
CA GLU A 129 18.21 11.56 -9.11
C GLU A 129 16.95 12.13 -9.80
N GLU A 130 16.04 11.27 -10.25
CA GLU A 130 14.77 11.72 -10.82
C GLU A 130 13.92 12.47 -9.79
N MET A 131 13.84 11.96 -8.55
CA MET A 131 13.15 12.64 -7.46
C MET A 131 13.78 14.00 -7.14
N LYS A 132 15.11 14.09 -7.03
CA LYS A 132 15.81 15.36 -6.83
C LYS A 132 15.48 16.36 -7.93
N LYS A 133 15.47 15.92 -9.20
CA LYS A 133 15.11 16.77 -10.34
C LYS A 133 13.68 17.29 -10.24
N ARG A 134 12.73 16.43 -9.88
CA ARG A 134 11.31 16.83 -9.69
C ARG A 134 11.16 17.82 -8.53
N ILE A 135 11.86 17.59 -7.42
CA ILE A 135 11.87 18.52 -6.27
C ILE A 135 12.45 19.87 -6.69
N GLY A 136 13.60 19.88 -7.37
CA GLY A 136 14.22 21.11 -7.87
C GLY A 136 13.30 21.91 -8.79
N ALA A 137 12.63 21.23 -9.74
CA ALA A 137 11.67 21.88 -10.63
C ALA A 137 10.46 22.47 -9.87
N LYS A 138 9.94 21.76 -8.87
CA LYS A 138 8.86 22.25 -8.01
C LYS A 138 9.31 23.46 -7.18
N GLN A 139 10.51 23.42 -6.60
CA GLN A 139 11.09 24.53 -5.84
C GLN A 139 11.28 25.78 -6.71
N GLU A 140 11.79 25.61 -7.93
CA GLU A 140 11.95 26.73 -8.86
C GLU A 140 10.61 27.34 -9.27
N LEU A 141 9.59 26.51 -9.51
CA LEU A 141 8.24 26.97 -9.80
C LEU A 141 7.64 27.74 -8.62
N LEU A 142 7.79 27.23 -7.39
CA LEU A 142 7.34 27.93 -6.18
C LEU A 142 8.09 29.25 -5.98
N LYS A 143 9.39 29.29 -6.28
CA LYS A 143 10.19 30.52 -6.20
C LYS A 143 9.68 31.57 -7.20
N ARG A 144 9.51 31.19 -8.48
CA ARG A 144 8.97 32.08 -9.51
C ARG A 144 7.57 32.59 -9.15
N PHE A 145 6.74 31.71 -8.61
CA PHE A 145 5.40 32.07 -8.15
C PHE A 145 5.45 33.07 -6.98
N SER A 146 6.36 32.86 -6.02
CA SER A 146 6.58 33.79 -4.90
C SER A 146 7.04 35.17 -5.41
N GLU A 147 8.03 35.19 -6.31
CA GLU A 147 8.54 36.42 -6.94
C GLU A 147 7.43 37.16 -7.71
N GLU A 148 6.57 36.43 -8.43
CA GLU A 148 5.43 37.00 -9.16
C GLU A 148 4.36 37.57 -8.21
N ILE A 149 4.07 36.88 -7.10
CA ILE A 149 3.17 37.38 -6.06
C ILE A 149 3.75 38.65 -5.41
N GLU A 150 5.03 38.65 -5.06
CA GLU A 150 5.71 39.81 -4.49
C GLU A 150 5.70 41.01 -5.44
N ALA A 151 5.92 40.77 -6.75
CA ALA A 151 5.87 41.81 -7.77
C ALA A 151 4.44 42.36 -8.00
N LYS A 152 3.41 41.50 -7.96
CA LYS A 152 2.01 41.89 -8.20
C LYS A 152 1.31 42.49 -6.98
N PHE A 153 1.68 42.06 -5.77
CA PHE A 153 1.00 42.41 -4.53
C PHE A 153 1.86 43.18 -3.54
N GLY A 154 3.13 43.47 -3.86
CA GLY A 154 4.01 44.42 -3.18
C GLY A 154 3.95 44.38 -1.65
N THR A 155 4.75 43.52 -1.01
CA THR A 155 4.89 43.41 0.47
C THR A 155 3.62 43.72 1.27
N GLY A 156 2.56 42.95 1.05
CA GLY A 156 1.39 42.93 1.92
C GLY A 156 1.65 42.14 3.20
N ARG A 157 2.42 42.72 4.12
CA ARG A 157 2.80 42.30 5.49
C ARG A 157 3.90 41.23 5.63
N PRO A 158 4.92 41.48 6.46
CA PRO A 158 5.69 40.40 7.07
C PRO A 158 4.73 39.61 7.98
N ILE A 159 4.68 38.30 7.82
CA ILE A 159 4.19 37.42 8.87
C ILE A 159 5.21 37.57 9.99
N ALA A 160 4.86 38.37 11.01
CA ALA A 160 5.57 38.41 12.27
C ALA A 160 5.46 37.03 12.93
N GLY A 161 6.38 36.14 12.58
CA GLY A 161 6.81 34.99 13.36
C GLY A 161 8.17 35.35 13.93
N ASP A 162 8.13 36.15 14.99
CA ASP A 162 9.28 36.68 15.70
C ASP A 162 10.16 35.54 16.24
N LYS A 163 11.44 35.88 16.36
CA LYS A 163 12.62 35.07 16.60
C LYS A 163 12.46 34.12 17.80
N MET A 164 12.84 32.84 17.63
CA MET A 164 13.42 32.09 18.74
C MET A 164 14.90 32.51 18.83
N GLU A 165 15.18 33.44 19.73
CA GLU A 165 16.53 33.60 20.31
C GLU A 165 16.91 32.27 20.97
N ILE A 166 17.97 31.65 20.46
CA ILE A 166 18.72 30.65 21.20
C ILE A 166 19.89 31.44 21.79
N ASP A 167 19.76 31.79 23.07
CA ASP A 167 20.87 32.29 23.88
C ASP A 167 21.89 31.15 24.07
N GLU A 168 23.14 31.39 23.66
CA GLU A 168 24.33 30.73 24.20
C GLU A 168 25.18 31.75 24.95
#